data_AF-A0A848UY96-F1
#
_entry.id   AF-A0A848UY96-F1
#
_cell.length_a   1.000
_cell.length_b   1.000
_cell.length_c   1.000
_cell.angle_alpha   90.00
_cell.angle_beta   90.00
_cell.angle_gamma   90.00
#
_symmetry.space_group_name_H-M   'P 1'
#
loop_
_entity.id
_entity.type
_entity.pdbx_description
1 polymer ?
#
loop_
_entity_poly.entity_id
_entity_poly.type
_entity_poly.pdbx_seq_one_letter_code
_entity_poly.pdbx_strand_id
1 'polypeptide(L)'
;MKNSYLVAGYIALFFVSFFMASCLNDDNKIPPNCYDGLLNNNEENIDCGGPCPLCDPCTNGIWNPELGETWVDCGGECGECDPCNNGCQDGDEVGVDCGGSCGTACGELCGDGLPNGLEDGADPNCIAPNPDLADCGGPYCEPCPTCDDMTLNGDEIGIDCGGPDCDPCPTDGNCLNLLLDGDEDYIDCGGTICPPCLDTLSYKINGQLKDAKINLSVSLSGGTMTISGTTLANEQINMIIPEPQVGWLPGVTVQFNPTTAPDQVMSYISADAIAYGTVNGNANINMDILAVDAVAGGIIVANFSGNLVSTDEQAVSVQNGFFLLNIP
;
A
#
# COMPACT_ATOMS: atom_id res chain seq x y z
N MET A 1 8.29 24.79 94.40
CA MET A 1 9.17 24.75 93.20
C MET A 1 8.83 23.55 92.31
N LYS A 2 7.57 23.38 91.89
CA LYS A 2 7.13 22.25 91.03
C LYS A 2 6.32 22.66 89.79
N ASN A 3 5.94 23.93 89.66
CA ASN A 3 5.09 24.40 88.56
C ASN A 3 5.86 25.01 87.37
N SER A 4 7.17 25.26 87.49
CA SER A 4 7.96 25.88 86.41
C SER A 4 8.54 24.89 85.39
N TYR A 5 8.66 23.60 85.73
CA TYR A 5 9.16 22.57 84.81
C TYR A 5 8.09 22.04 83.86
N LEU A 6 6.80 22.13 84.24
CA LEU A 6 5.67 21.74 83.40
C LEU A 6 5.48 22.71 82.23
N VAL A 7 5.67 24.01 82.45
CA VAL A 7 5.53 25.03 81.40
C VAL A 7 6.69 24.97 80.40
N ALA A 8 7.92 24.73 80.87
CA ALA A 8 9.08 24.60 79.99
C ALA A 8 9.03 23.34 79.11
N GLY A 9 8.51 22.22 79.63
CA GLY A 9 8.33 20.98 78.86
C GLY A 9 7.28 21.10 77.76
N TYR A 10 6.17 21.80 78.02
CA TYR A 10 5.13 22.04 77.01
C TYR A 10 5.59 23.00 75.89
N ILE A 11 6.39 24.02 76.22
CA ILE A 11 6.91 24.97 75.21
C ILE A 11 7.95 24.29 74.31
N ALA A 12 8.80 23.41 74.85
CA ALA A 12 9.77 22.66 74.05
C ALA A 12 9.08 21.65 73.10
N LEU A 13 8.01 21.00 73.53
CA LEU A 13 7.21 20.09 72.71
C LEU A 13 6.41 20.82 71.62
N PHE A 14 5.95 22.05 71.89
CA PHE A 14 5.29 22.91 70.90
C PHE A 14 6.25 23.45 69.83
N PHE A 15 7.52 23.72 70.18
CA PHE A 15 8.51 24.22 69.23
C PHE A 15 9.04 23.13 68.29
N VAL A 16 9.16 21.87 68.75
CA VAL A 16 9.56 20.74 67.90
C VAL A 16 8.44 20.32 66.94
N SER A 17 7.18 20.43 67.36
CA SER A 17 6.03 20.16 66.49
C SER A 17 5.76 21.25 65.45
N PHE A 18 6.17 22.50 65.70
CA PHE A 18 6.06 23.60 64.72
C PHE A 18 7.13 23.53 63.60
N PHE A 19 8.31 22.97 63.90
CA PHE A 19 9.38 22.82 62.91
C PHE A 19 9.19 21.64 61.94
N MET A 20 8.46 20.59 62.34
CA MET A 20 8.13 19.47 61.42
C MET A 20 6.91 19.77 60.54
N ALA A 21 6.13 20.81 60.84
CA ALA A 21 4.98 21.24 60.03
C ALA A 21 5.34 22.33 59.00
N SER A 22 6.59 22.83 58.99
CA SER A 22 6.99 23.98 58.17
C SER A 22 7.60 23.61 56.80
N CYS A 23 7.42 22.39 56.30
CA CYS A 23 7.82 22.01 54.93
C CYS A 23 6.65 21.90 53.94
N LEU A 24 5.42 22.23 54.35
CA LEU A 24 4.25 22.20 53.46
C LEU A 24 3.53 23.55 53.56
N ASN A 25 3.81 24.48 52.63
CA ASN A 25 2.92 25.62 52.40
C ASN A 25 1.77 25.17 51.48
N ASP A 26 0.70 25.95 51.35
CA ASP A 26 -0.43 25.63 50.46
C ASP A 26 -0.01 25.49 48.98
N ASP A 27 1.16 26.02 48.60
CA ASP A 27 1.78 25.88 47.27
C ASP A 27 2.69 24.64 47.13
N ASN A 28 2.95 23.89 48.21
CA ASN A 28 3.79 22.70 48.28
C ASN A 28 3.02 21.50 48.87
N LYS A 29 1.69 21.57 48.83
CA LYS A 29 0.83 20.41 49.07
C LYS A 29 0.87 19.54 47.83
N ILE A 30 1.76 18.55 47.84
CA ILE A 30 1.64 17.43 46.91
C ILE A 30 0.26 16.81 47.18
N PRO A 31 -0.58 16.60 46.15
CA PRO A 31 -1.89 16.00 46.33
C PRO A 31 -1.81 14.67 47.10
N PRO A 32 -2.83 14.33 47.93
CA PRO A 32 -2.79 13.19 48.85
C PRO A 32 -2.84 11.80 48.19
N ASN A 33 -1.84 11.39 47.40
CA ASN A 33 -1.92 10.18 46.55
C ASN A 33 -0.78 10.04 45.55
N CYS A 34 -0.06 11.12 45.21
CA CYS A 34 1.02 11.10 44.21
C CYS A 34 2.28 10.28 44.57
N TYR A 35 2.21 9.38 45.55
CA TYR A 35 3.27 8.45 45.97
C TYR A 35 2.66 7.19 46.63
N ASP A 36 1.42 6.85 46.25
CA ASP A 36 0.68 5.72 46.83
C ASP A 36 0.79 4.44 46.00
N GLY A 37 1.47 4.51 44.83
CA GLY A 37 1.77 3.38 43.95
C GLY A 37 0.56 2.91 43.15
N LEU A 38 -0.50 3.70 43.05
CA LEU A 38 -1.73 3.37 42.34
C LEU A 38 -2.09 4.46 41.34
N LEU A 39 -2.30 4.12 40.05
CA LEU A 39 -2.77 5.07 39.04
C LEU A 39 -4.19 5.58 39.39
N ASN A 40 -4.29 6.78 39.97
CA ASN A 40 -5.53 7.33 40.48
C ASN A 40 -5.62 8.85 40.31
N ASN A 41 -6.76 9.47 40.68
CA ASN A 41 -6.94 10.93 40.77
C ASN A 41 -6.46 11.76 39.54
N ASN A 42 -6.67 11.23 38.33
CA ASN A 42 -6.28 11.84 37.05
C ASN A 42 -4.76 11.95 36.81
N GLU A 43 -3.97 11.09 37.45
CA GLU A 43 -2.57 10.83 37.07
C GLU A 43 -2.46 10.31 35.62
N GLU A 44 -1.33 10.62 34.97
CA GLU A 44 -0.98 10.16 33.62
C GLU A 44 -0.26 8.80 33.67
N ASN A 45 0.60 8.60 34.68
CA ASN A 45 1.23 7.33 35.03
C ASN A 45 1.23 7.19 36.56
N ILE A 46 1.53 6.00 37.08
CA ILE A 46 1.51 5.75 38.54
C ILE A 46 2.28 6.85 39.28
N ASP A 47 1.60 7.57 40.18
CA ASP A 47 2.17 8.63 41.02
C ASP A 47 2.67 9.91 40.27
N CYS A 48 2.31 10.12 39.00
CA CYS A 48 2.72 11.29 38.23
C CYS A 48 1.68 11.77 37.19
N GLY A 49 1.79 13.03 36.76
CA GLY A 49 0.86 13.66 35.80
C GLY A 49 -0.43 14.19 36.44
N GLY A 50 -1.20 14.97 35.68
CA GLY A 50 -2.44 15.60 36.16
C GLY A 50 -2.22 16.53 37.36
N PRO A 51 -2.79 16.26 38.56
CA PRO A 51 -2.53 17.07 39.75
C PRO A 51 -1.15 16.82 40.39
N CYS A 52 -0.45 15.75 40.01
CA CYS A 52 0.87 15.36 40.51
C CYS A 52 2.02 15.99 39.68
N PRO A 53 3.29 15.91 40.12
CA PRO A 53 4.43 16.30 39.30
C PRO A 53 4.41 15.61 37.92
N LEU A 54 4.94 16.27 36.90
CA LEU A 54 5.04 15.69 35.56
C LEU A 54 5.78 14.34 35.61
N CYS A 55 5.32 13.38 34.80
CA CYS A 55 5.98 12.10 34.67
C CYS A 55 7.39 12.26 34.12
N ASP A 56 8.29 11.42 34.62
CA ASP A 56 9.66 11.35 34.10
C ASP A 56 9.59 10.75 32.69
N PRO A 57 9.98 11.50 31.64
CA PRO A 57 9.94 11.01 30.27
C PRO A 57 10.80 9.76 30.09
N CYS A 58 11.86 9.60 30.88
CA CYS A 58 12.82 8.51 30.76
C CYS A 58 12.37 7.17 31.36
N THR A 59 11.08 7.02 31.68
CA THR A 59 10.51 5.80 32.29
C THR A 59 9.04 5.61 31.94
N ASN A 60 8.54 6.32 30.92
CA ASN A 60 7.13 6.38 30.61
C ASN A 60 6.71 5.33 29.56
N GLY A 61 7.66 4.58 28.99
CA GLY A 61 7.45 3.56 27.97
C GLY A 61 7.14 4.11 26.59
N ILE A 62 7.38 5.41 26.36
CA ILE A 62 7.07 6.13 25.12
C ILE A 62 8.35 6.75 24.60
N TRP A 63 8.62 6.60 23.31
CA TRP A 63 9.74 7.29 22.69
C TRP A 63 9.43 8.78 22.46
N ASN A 64 10.20 9.66 23.10
CA ASN A 64 10.11 11.11 23.04
C ASN A 64 11.33 11.74 22.31
N PRO A 65 11.39 11.69 20.96
CA PRO A 65 12.53 12.22 20.21
C PRO A 65 12.78 13.72 20.44
N GLU A 66 11.74 14.49 20.72
CA GLU A 66 11.86 15.92 21.03
C GLU A 66 12.62 16.22 22.32
N LEU A 67 12.72 15.24 23.23
CA LEU A 67 13.51 15.31 24.46
C LEU A 67 14.91 14.70 24.30
N GLY A 68 15.25 14.24 23.10
CA GLY A 68 16.57 13.73 22.76
C GLY A 68 16.75 12.23 23.02
N GLU A 69 15.65 11.49 23.26
CA GLU A 69 15.69 10.04 23.32
C GLU A 69 16.07 9.44 21.97
N THR A 70 16.96 8.44 22.00
CA THR A 70 17.42 7.70 20.82
C THR A 70 16.71 6.37 20.67
N TRP A 71 16.16 5.84 21.76
CA TRP A 71 15.30 4.67 21.83
C TRP A 71 14.32 4.86 23.01
N VAL A 72 13.35 3.98 23.21
CA VAL A 72 12.33 4.16 24.26
C VAL A 72 12.98 4.37 25.64
N ASP A 73 12.63 5.47 26.32
CA ASP A 73 13.07 5.82 27.67
C ASP A 73 14.61 6.01 27.85
N CYS A 74 15.39 6.15 26.76
CA CYS A 74 16.84 6.33 26.84
C CYS A 74 17.43 7.20 25.71
N GLY A 75 18.61 7.76 25.96
CA GLY A 75 19.26 8.74 25.09
C GLY A 75 19.07 10.17 25.57
N GLY A 76 19.95 11.08 25.13
CA GLY A 76 19.85 12.50 25.46
C GLY A 76 19.91 12.77 26.97
N GLU A 77 18.85 13.35 27.53
CA GLU A 77 18.75 13.67 28.97
C GLU A 77 18.50 12.42 29.84
N CYS A 78 18.05 11.30 29.23
CA CYS A 78 17.77 10.03 29.91
C CYS A 78 19.00 9.15 30.15
N GLY A 79 20.17 9.56 29.66
CA GLY A 79 21.42 8.80 29.76
C GLY A 79 21.62 7.86 28.57
N GLU A 80 22.78 7.19 28.53
CA GLU A 80 23.09 6.24 27.44
C GLU A 80 22.18 5.00 27.53
N CYS A 81 21.70 4.53 26.39
CA CYS A 81 20.90 3.31 26.29
C CYS A 81 21.74 2.07 26.65
N ASP A 82 21.09 1.07 27.24
CA ASP A 82 21.67 -0.26 27.44
C ASP A 82 21.93 -0.87 26.06
N PRO A 83 23.12 -1.44 25.77
CA PRO A 83 23.38 -2.15 24.51
C PRO A 83 22.31 -3.19 24.14
N CYS A 84 21.65 -3.78 25.14
CA CYS A 84 20.58 -4.76 24.95
C CYS A 84 19.16 -4.16 24.86
N ASN A 85 19.04 -2.83 24.77
CA ASN A 85 17.80 -2.10 24.56
C ASN A 85 18.10 -0.70 24.00
N ASN A 86 18.79 -0.67 22.86
CA ASN A 86 19.15 0.56 22.16
C ASN A 86 18.68 0.60 20.70
N GLY A 87 17.95 -0.43 20.23
CA GLY A 87 17.44 -0.51 18.87
C GLY A 87 18.51 -0.81 17.82
N CYS A 88 19.70 -1.24 18.25
CA CYS A 88 20.80 -1.62 17.37
C CYS A 88 21.08 -3.12 17.51
N GLN A 89 21.72 -3.71 16.50
CA GLN A 89 22.40 -4.98 16.70
C GLN A 89 23.88 -4.70 16.97
N ASP A 90 24.30 -4.79 18.23
CA ASP A 90 25.67 -4.54 18.64
C ASP A 90 26.29 -5.68 19.49
N GLY A 91 27.58 -5.53 19.82
CA GLY A 91 28.27 -6.52 20.64
C GLY A 91 28.26 -7.95 20.07
N ASP A 92 27.72 -8.88 20.87
CA ASP A 92 27.56 -10.30 20.55
C ASP A 92 26.10 -10.73 20.32
N GLU A 93 25.22 -9.77 20.05
CA GLU A 93 23.81 -9.99 19.79
C GLU A 93 23.55 -10.81 18.52
N VAL A 94 22.48 -11.60 18.57
CA VAL A 94 22.05 -12.46 17.46
C VAL A 94 21.08 -11.71 16.54
N GLY A 95 20.26 -10.83 17.11
CA GLY A 95 19.41 -9.85 16.43
C GLY A 95 19.36 -8.56 17.25
N VAL A 96 18.64 -7.54 16.82
CA VAL A 96 18.55 -6.25 17.51
C VAL A 96 18.10 -6.46 18.96
N ASP A 97 18.86 -5.98 19.94
CA ASP A 97 18.55 -6.06 21.39
C ASP A 97 18.36 -7.50 21.95
N CYS A 98 18.83 -8.55 21.26
CA CYS A 98 18.56 -9.94 21.65
C CYS A 98 19.71 -10.92 21.41
N GLY A 99 19.69 -12.03 22.16
CA GLY A 99 20.69 -13.09 22.09
C GLY A 99 22.02 -12.69 22.74
N GLY A 100 23.08 -13.45 22.47
CA GLY A 100 24.41 -13.14 23.00
C GLY A 100 24.45 -12.96 24.51
N SER A 101 25.03 -11.84 24.93
CA SER A 101 25.13 -11.40 26.32
C SER A 101 23.84 -10.79 26.88
N CYS A 102 22.89 -10.38 26.04
CA CYS A 102 21.58 -9.87 26.45
C CYS A 102 20.68 -10.95 27.06
N GLY A 103 20.89 -12.21 26.67
CA GLY A 103 20.26 -13.37 27.31
C GLY A 103 18.77 -13.55 27.01
N THR A 104 18.07 -12.51 26.55
CA THR A 104 16.73 -12.57 25.98
C THR A 104 16.77 -13.32 24.65
N ALA A 105 15.85 -14.26 24.44
CA ALA A 105 15.75 -14.94 23.15
C ALA A 105 15.03 -14.04 22.15
N CYS A 106 15.54 -13.95 20.92
CA CYS A 106 14.98 -13.04 19.90
C CYS A 106 13.49 -13.28 19.57
N GLY A 107 12.98 -14.48 19.80
CA GLY A 107 11.54 -14.77 19.61
C GLY A 107 10.64 -14.30 20.77
N GLU A 108 11.22 -13.82 21.88
CA GLU A 108 10.46 -13.25 23.01
C GLU A 108 10.12 -11.77 22.80
N LEU A 109 10.76 -11.13 21.82
CA LEU A 109 10.50 -9.73 21.50
C LEU A 109 9.40 -9.54 20.45
N CYS A 110 9.00 -10.61 19.75
CA CYS A 110 7.90 -10.59 18.79
C CYS A 110 6.61 -9.98 19.36
N GLY A 111 6.09 -8.93 18.73
CA GLY A 111 4.81 -8.32 19.09
C GLY A 111 4.86 -7.50 20.38
N ASP A 112 6.03 -7.00 20.78
CA ASP A 112 6.25 -6.22 22.00
C ASP A 112 5.99 -4.71 21.83
N GLY A 113 5.74 -4.28 20.59
CA GLY A 113 5.50 -2.91 20.17
C GLY A 113 6.74 -2.19 19.63
N LEU A 114 7.88 -2.87 19.50
CA LEU A 114 9.14 -2.29 19.04
C LEU A 114 9.74 -3.11 17.88
N PRO A 115 10.34 -2.48 16.85
CA PRO A 115 10.96 -3.19 15.73
C PRO A 115 12.36 -3.70 16.14
N ASN A 116 12.42 -4.81 16.86
CA ASN A 116 13.66 -5.35 17.43
C ASN A 116 13.76 -6.88 17.19
N GLY A 117 14.70 -7.53 17.86
CA GLY A 117 14.90 -8.96 17.70
C GLY A 117 15.35 -9.35 16.28
N LEU A 118 14.60 -10.25 15.66
CA LEU A 118 14.83 -10.71 14.28
C LEU A 118 13.59 -10.51 13.40
N GLU A 119 12.79 -9.51 13.74
CA GLU A 119 11.61 -9.10 12.97
C GLU A 119 12.00 -8.50 11.62
N ASP A 120 11.05 -8.48 10.69
CA ASP A 120 11.30 -7.94 9.35
C ASP A 120 11.50 -6.41 9.36
N GLY A 121 10.97 -5.71 10.38
CA GLY A 121 11.15 -4.27 10.57
C GLY A 121 12.40 -3.88 11.37
N ALA A 122 13.12 -4.83 11.95
CA ALA A 122 14.32 -4.57 12.74
C ALA A 122 15.51 -4.20 11.83
N ASP A 123 16.11 -3.02 12.04
CA ASP A 123 17.33 -2.60 11.33
C ASP A 123 18.57 -2.84 12.22
N PRO A 124 19.53 -3.69 11.81
CA PRO A 124 20.73 -3.93 12.60
C PRO A 124 21.64 -2.70 12.75
N ASN A 125 21.45 -1.62 11.96
CA ASN A 125 22.29 -0.42 11.97
C ASN A 125 21.74 0.72 12.82
N CYS A 126 20.90 0.42 13.81
CA CYS A 126 20.21 1.39 14.65
C CYS A 126 19.17 2.20 13.86
N ILE A 127 17.90 1.99 14.21
CA ILE A 127 16.83 2.90 13.80
C ILE A 127 16.14 3.43 15.05
N ALA A 128 15.42 4.53 14.93
CA ALA A 128 14.54 4.95 16.01
C ALA A 128 13.24 4.11 15.99
N PRO A 129 12.58 3.89 17.13
CA PRO A 129 11.33 3.13 17.15
C PRO A 129 10.30 3.91 16.32
N ASN A 130 9.71 3.25 15.32
CA ASN A 130 8.67 3.85 14.50
C ASN A 130 7.45 2.92 14.55
N PRO A 131 6.26 3.40 14.92
CA PRO A 131 5.05 2.59 14.92
C PRO A 131 4.68 2.05 13.53
N ASP A 132 5.22 2.62 12.46
CA ASP A 132 5.04 2.14 11.09
C ASP A 132 6.06 1.05 10.69
N LEU A 133 7.01 0.68 11.56
CA LEU A 133 7.94 -0.43 11.31
C LEU A 133 7.38 -1.73 11.86
N ALA A 134 7.62 -2.82 11.12
CA ALA A 134 7.11 -4.14 11.44
C ALA A 134 7.72 -4.71 12.75
N ASP A 135 6.86 -4.93 13.74
CA ASP A 135 7.08 -5.67 15.00
C ASP A 135 6.60 -7.15 14.85
N CYS A 136 7.02 -7.77 13.74
CA CYS A 136 6.55 -9.06 13.29
C CYS A 136 7.48 -9.62 12.20
N GLY A 137 7.25 -10.86 11.77
CA GLY A 137 8.03 -11.47 10.69
C GLY A 137 9.39 -12.02 11.12
N GLY A 138 10.17 -12.49 10.16
CA GLY A 138 11.44 -13.15 10.43
C GLY A 138 11.35 -14.62 10.91
N PRO A 139 12.48 -15.22 11.36
CA PRO A 139 12.59 -16.67 11.58
C PRO A 139 11.90 -17.18 12.84
N TYR A 140 11.53 -16.29 13.77
CA TYR A 140 11.02 -16.65 15.10
C TYR A 140 9.66 -16.03 15.44
N CYS A 141 9.17 -15.06 14.65
CA CYS A 141 7.86 -14.44 14.86
C CYS A 141 6.84 -14.96 13.84
N GLU A 142 5.55 -14.73 14.14
CA GLU A 142 4.50 -14.93 13.15
C GLU A 142 4.71 -13.95 11.98
N PRO A 143 4.37 -14.34 10.74
CA PRO A 143 4.43 -13.44 9.60
C PRO A 143 3.67 -12.16 9.87
N CYS A 144 4.19 -11.03 9.37
CA CYS A 144 3.51 -9.76 9.51
C CYS A 144 2.09 -9.82 8.96
N PRO A 145 1.10 -9.23 9.67
CA PRO A 145 -0.17 -8.91 9.07
C PRO A 145 0.11 -8.02 7.87
N THR A 146 -0.49 -8.38 6.75
CA THR A 146 -0.24 -7.76 5.45
C THR A 146 -0.85 -6.36 5.37
N CYS A 147 -1.87 -6.11 6.19
CA CYS A 147 -2.84 -5.02 6.06
C CYS A 147 -2.33 -3.59 6.30
N ASP A 148 -1.02 -3.38 6.48
CA ASP A 148 -0.41 -2.05 6.73
C ASP A 148 1.07 -1.99 6.24
N ASP A 149 1.53 -2.94 5.42
CA ASP A 149 2.95 -3.13 5.07
C ASP A 149 3.39 -2.51 3.71
N MET A 150 2.50 -1.78 3.05
CA MET A 150 2.62 -1.16 1.74
C MET A 150 2.95 -2.13 0.60
N THR A 151 2.69 -3.42 0.79
CA THR A 151 2.84 -4.45 -0.24
C THR A 151 1.53 -5.21 -0.47
N LEU A 152 1.44 -5.96 -1.56
CA LEU A 152 0.29 -6.82 -1.83
C LEU A 152 0.71 -8.26 -1.53
N ASN A 153 0.36 -8.75 -0.34
CA ASN A 153 0.72 -10.09 0.12
C ASN A 153 -0.41 -10.73 0.96
N GLY A 154 -0.24 -11.99 1.39
CA GLY A 154 -1.27 -12.71 2.18
C GLY A 154 -2.59 -12.96 1.42
N ASP A 155 -3.72 -12.71 2.10
CA ASP A 155 -5.09 -12.87 1.57
C ASP A 155 -5.69 -11.52 1.08
N GLU A 156 -4.85 -10.50 0.90
CA GLU A 156 -5.24 -9.18 0.43
C GLU A 156 -5.72 -9.19 -1.02
N ILE A 157 -6.62 -8.24 -1.31
CA ILE A 157 -7.09 -7.98 -2.67
C ILE A 157 -6.62 -6.61 -3.19
N GLY A 158 -6.06 -5.76 -2.33
CA GLY A 158 -5.35 -4.52 -2.67
C GLY A 158 -4.21 -4.28 -1.66
N ILE A 159 -3.26 -3.40 -1.96
CA ILE A 159 -2.13 -3.10 -1.06
C ILE A 159 -2.69 -2.70 0.31
N ASP A 160 -2.33 -3.44 1.36
CA ASP A 160 -2.72 -3.24 2.75
C ASP A 160 -4.23 -3.38 3.02
N CYS A 161 -4.97 -4.11 2.18
CA CYS A 161 -6.42 -4.15 2.36
C CYS A 161 -7.18 -5.33 1.74
N GLY A 162 -8.36 -5.57 2.32
CA GLY A 162 -9.28 -6.63 1.93
C GLY A 162 -8.80 -8.04 2.27
N GLY A 163 -9.67 -9.03 2.04
CA GLY A 163 -9.49 -10.39 2.61
C GLY A 163 -10.26 -10.60 3.91
N PRO A 164 -10.13 -11.76 4.58
CA PRO A 164 -10.86 -12.08 5.81
C PRO A 164 -10.31 -11.37 7.06
N ASP A 165 -9.02 -10.97 7.04
CA ASP A 165 -8.28 -10.47 8.21
C ASP A 165 -7.86 -8.99 8.11
N CYS A 166 -8.06 -8.33 6.97
CA CYS A 166 -7.82 -6.89 6.79
C CYS A 166 -9.11 -6.07 6.73
N ASP A 167 -9.00 -4.78 7.04
CA ASP A 167 -10.07 -3.84 6.75
C ASP A 167 -10.39 -3.86 5.25
N PRO A 168 -11.67 -3.74 4.84
CA PRO A 168 -12.04 -3.73 3.44
C PRO A 168 -11.26 -2.66 2.68
N CYS A 169 -10.82 -2.99 1.45
CA CYS A 169 -10.09 -2.04 0.62
C CYS A 169 -10.77 -0.69 0.52
N PRO A 170 -10.07 0.39 0.93
CA PRO A 170 -10.66 1.71 1.03
C PRO A 170 -10.77 2.41 -0.30
N THR A 171 -10.55 1.74 -1.45
CA THR A 171 -10.79 2.36 -2.78
C THR A 171 -12.11 3.09 -2.63
N ASP A 172 -12.15 4.37 -2.95
CA ASP A 172 -13.38 5.11 -2.78
C ASP A 172 -14.49 4.58 -3.72
N GLY A 173 -14.24 3.49 -4.49
CA GLY A 173 -15.12 3.00 -5.53
C GLY A 173 -15.37 4.13 -6.53
N ASN A 174 -14.37 5.00 -6.70
CA ASN A 174 -14.54 6.25 -7.38
C ASN A 174 -14.27 6.03 -8.85
N CYS A 175 -15.26 5.40 -9.48
CA CYS A 175 -15.34 5.12 -10.89
C CYS A 175 -15.50 6.40 -11.75
N LEU A 176 -14.95 7.53 -11.31
CA LEU A 176 -15.03 8.86 -11.93
C LEU A 176 -13.77 9.71 -11.68
N ASN A 177 -12.68 9.13 -11.15
CA ASN A 177 -11.48 9.88 -10.80
C ASN A 177 -10.40 9.88 -11.92
N LEU A 178 -10.64 9.12 -13.00
CA LEU A 178 -9.76 8.98 -14.18
C LEU A 178 -8.40 8.32 -13.87
N LEU A 179 -8.30 7.58 -12.78
CA LEU A 179 -7.15 6.76 -12.43
C LEU A 179 -7.52 5.28 -12.58
N LEU A 180 -6.50 4.42 -12.67
CA LEU A 180 -6.69 2.98 -12.51
C LEU A 180 -6.31 2.65 -11.08
N ASP A 181 -7.30 2.46 -10.21
CA ASP A 181 -7.10 2.12 -8.81
C ASP A 181 -8.10 1.08 -8.32
N GLY A 182 -7.83 0.53 -7.13
CA GLY A 182 -8.66 -0.52 -6.56
C GLY A 182 -8.74 -1.80 -7.36
N ASP A 183 -9.95 -2.35 -7.47
CA ASP A 183 -10.24 -3.59 -8.20
C ASP A 183 -10.82 -3.35 -9.61
N GLU A 184 -10.65 -2.14 -10.16
CA GLU A 184 -11.07 -1.80 -11.51
C GLU A 184 -10.38 -2.67 -12.58
N ASP A 185 -11.14 -3.15 -13.57
CA ASP A 185 -10.58 -3.87 -14.72
C ASP A 185 -9.84 -2.89 -15.65
N TYR A 186 -10.38 -1.67 -15.82
CA TYR A 186 -9.76 -0.56 -16.54
C TYR A 186 -10.31 0.77 -16.04
N ILE A 187 -9.50 1.84 -16.05
CA ILE A 187 -9.81 3.20 -15.57
C ILE A 187 -11.31 3.47 -15.41
N ASP A 188 -11.78 3.61 -14.17
CA ASP A 188 -13.16 3.94 -13.80
C ASP A 188 -14.23 2.87 -14.18
N CYS A 189 -13.86 1.61 -14.44
CA CYS A 189 -14.81 0.54 -14.76
C CYS A 189 -14.32 -0.87 -14.38
N GLY A 190 -15.27 -1.81 -14.27
CA GLY A 190 -14.98 -3.20 -13.94
C GLY A 190 -14.88 -3.48 -12.45
N GLY A 191 -14.36 -4.64 -12.08
CA GLY A 191 -14.24 -5.03 -10.68
C GLY A 191 -15.58 -5.33 -9.99
N THR A 192 -15.57 -5.27 -8.67
CA THR A 192 -16.74 -5.59 -7.83
C THR A 192 -17.66 -4.39 -7.58
N ILE A 193 -17.12 -3.17 -7.65
CA ILE A 193 -17.84 -1.94 -7.29
C ILE A 193 -18.23 -1.11 -8.52
N CYS A 194 -17.38 -1.03 -9.54
CA CYS A 194 -17.63 -0.14 -10.68
C CYS A 194 -18.58 -0.74 -11.73
N PRO A 195 -19.25 0.11 -12.53
CA PRO A 195 -20.00 -0.37 -13.68
C PRO A 195 -19.12 -1.20 -14.60
N PRO A 196 -19.65 -2.25 -15.24
CA PRO A 196 -18.86 -3.08 -16.15
C PRO A 196 -18.29 -2.23 -17.27
N CYS A 197 -17.04 -2.49 -17.65
CA CYS A 197 -16.42 -1.80 -18.77
C CYS A 197 -17.24 -2.04 -20.04
N LEU A 198 -17.56 -0.96 -20.76
CA LEU A 198 -18.39 -1.06 -21.95
C LEU A 198 -17.54 -1.41 -23.17
N ASP A 199 -17.91 -2.49 -23.84
CA ASP A 199 -17.31 -2.87 -25.11
C ASP A 199 -17.38 -1.73 -26.12
N THR A 200 -16.21 -1.34 -26.62
CA THR A 200 -16.07 -0.28 -27.62
C THR A 200 -14.99 -0.62 -28.62
N LEU A 201 -15.23 -0.26 -29.87
CA LEU A 201 -14.25 -0.33 -30.94
C LEU A 201 -14.52 0.84 -31.88
N SER A 202 -13.57 1.78 -31.91
CA SER A 202 -13.65 2.96 -32.76
C SER A 202 -12.34 3.20 -33.47
N TYR A 203 -12.40 3.76 -34.67
CA TYR A 203 -11.23 4.07 -35.48
C TYR A 203 -11.59 5.11 -36.53
N LYS A 204 -10.60 5.73 -37.17
CA LYS A 204 -10.82 6.62 -38.31
C LYS A 204 -10.25 6.02 -39.57
N ILE A 205 -11.05 6.05 -40.64
CA ILE A 205 -10.60 5.75 -42.00
C ILE A 205 -10.67 7.04 -42.81
N ASN A 206 -9.53 7.48 -43.35
CA ASN A 206 -9.42 8.72 -44.13
C ASN A 206 -10.02 9.95 -43.40
N GLY A 207 -9.83 10.01 -42.08
CA GLY A 207 -10.32 11.08 -41.20
C GLY A 207 -11.78 10.95 -40.75
N GLN A 208 -12.56 9.99 -41.27
CA GLN A 208 -13.94 9.75 -40.86
C GLN A 208 -14.00 8.76 -39.69
N LEU A 209 -14.64 9.14 -38.58
CA LEU A 209 -14.85 8.27 -37.42
C LEU A 209 -15.79 7.11 -37.79
N LYS A 210 -15.38 5.91 -37.39
CA LYS A 210 -16.07 4.64 -37.56
C LYS A 210 -16.26 4.03 -36.18
N ASP A 211 -17.51 3.89 -35.76
CA ASP A 211 -17.86 3.22 -34.51
C ASP A 211 -18.43 1.83 -34.84
N ALA A 212 -17.67 0.78 -34.52
CA ALA A 212 -18.08 -0.60 -34.74
C ALA A 212 -18.85 -1.11 -33.52
N LYS A 213 -20.18 -1.14 -33.63
CA LYS A 213 -21.10 -1.48 -32.52
C LYS A 213 -21.93 -2.73 -32.78
N ILE A 214 -22.03 -3.17 -34.03
CA ILE A 214 -22.79 -4.35 -34.44
C ILE A 214 -21.84 -5.54 -34.52
N ASN A 215 -22.26 -6.70 -34.02
CA ASN A 215 -21.44 -7.92 -33.97
C ASN A 215 -20.05 -7.65 -33.38
N LEU A 216 -19.98 -6.71 -32.41
CA LEU A 216 -18.75 -6.43 -31.68
C LEU A 216 -18.47 -7.63 -30.78
N SER A 217 -17.32 -8.26 -30.97
CA SER A 217 -16.94 -9.45 -30.20
C SER A 217 -15.43 -9.60 -30.11
N VAL A 218 -14.98 -10.11 -28.98
CA VAL A 218 -13.65 -10.71 -28.81
C VAL A 218 -13.80 -12.18 -28.45
N SER A 219 -12.88 -13.01 -28.89
CA SER A 219 -12.77 -14.41 -28.44
C SER A 219 -11.31 -14.79 -28.28
N LEU A 220 -10.98 -15.50 -27.20
CA LEU A 220 -9.66 -16.08 -26.97
C LEU A 220 -9.74 -17.61 -27.14
N SER A 221 -9.04 -18.15 -28.13
CA SER A 221 -9.02 -19.60 -28.38
C SER A 221 -7.62 -20.06 -28.77
N GLY A 222 -7.07 -21.02 -28.01
CA GLY A 222 -5.72 -21.54 -28.26
C GLY A 222 -4.64 -20.46 -28.29
N GLY A 223 -4.75 -19.46 -27.39
CA GLY A 223 -3.84 -18.30 -27.30
C GLY A 223 -4.08 -17.21 -28.35
N THR A 224 -4.93 -17.47 -29.36
CA THR A 224 -5.24 -16.49 -30.42
C THR A 224 -6.47 -15.68 -30.05
N MET A 225 -6.35 -14.35 -30.04
CA MET A 225 -7.48 -13.45 -29.94
C MET A 225 -8.03 -13.13 -31.32
N THR A 226 -9.36 -13.20 -31.45
CA THR A 226 -10.08 -12.72 -32.63
C THR A 226 -11.03 -11.62 -32.20
N ILE A 227 -10.88 -10.45 -32.79
CA ILE A 227 -11.72 -9.27 -32.55
C ILE A 227 -12.46 -8.94 -33.84
N SER A 228 -13.77 -8.72 -33.75
CA SER A 228 -14.56 -8.33 -34.91
C SER A 228 -15.59 -7.27 -34.54
N GLY A 229 -15.95 -6.43 -35.51
CA GLY A 229 -16.99 -5.43 -35.32
C GLY A 229 -17.49 -4.84 -36.63
N THR A 230 -18.73 -4.39 -36.64
CA THR A 230 -19.42 -3.81 -37.80
C THR A 230 -20.02 -2.45 -37.43
N THR A 231 -19.89 -1.46 -38.31
CA THR A 231 -20.50 -0.14 -38.14
C THR A 231 -21.96 -0.14 -38.62
N LEU A 232 -22.72 0.91 -38.27
CA LEU A 232 -24.08 1.13 -38.79
C LEU A 232 -24.13 1.30 -40.33
N ALA A 233 -23.00 1.67 -40.94
CA ALA A 233 -22.85 1.79 -42.40
C ALA A 233 -22.45 0.46 -43.07
N ASN A 234 -22.49 -0.66 -42.34
CA ASN A 234 -22.09 -1.99 -42.81
C ASN A 234 -20.61 -2.10 -43.20
N GLU A 235 -19.76 -1.26 -42.60
CA GLU A 235 -18.30 -1.39 -42.69
C GLU A 235 -17.81 -2.37 -41.61
N GLN A 236 -16.91 -3.28 -41.94
CA GLN A 236 -16.48 -4.36 -41.06
C GLN A 236 -14.99 -4.24 -40.75
N ILE A 237 -14.61 -4.48 -39.50
CA ILE A 237 -13.21 -4.63 -39.09
C ILE A 237 -13.05 -5.98 -38.40
N ASN A 238 -11.94 -6.66 -38.69
CA ASN A 238 -11.60 -7.93 -38.09
C ASN A 238 -10.10 -7.99 -37.80
N MET A 239 -9.73 -8.56 -36.66
CA MET A 239 -8.36 -8.70 -36.19
C MET A 239 -8.16 -10.14 -35.69
N ILE A 240 -7.08 -10.77 -36.11
CA ILE A 240 -6.64 -12.09 -35.66
C ILE A 240 -5.22 -11.91 -35.14
N ILE A 241 -5.06 -12.14 -33.85
CA ILE A 241 -3.86 -11.84 -33.09
C ILE A 241 -3.43 -13.13 -32.39
N PRO A 242 -2.50 -13.89 -32.98
CA PRO A 242 -1.83 -14.97 -32.26
C PRO A 242 -1.12 -14.40 -31.02
N GLU A 243 -0.96 -15.25 -30.00
CA GLU A 243 -0.26 -14.86 -28.78
C GLU A 243 1.11 -14.24 -29.09
N PRO A 244 1.39 -13.01 -28.62
CA PRO A 244 2.70 -12.39 -28.79
C PRO A 244 3.81 -13.25 -28.16
N GLN A 245 5.05 -13.19 -28.67
CA GLN A 245 6.14 -14.01 -28.13
C GLN A 245 6.44 -13.75 -26.64
N VAL A 246 6.14 -12.55 -26.17
CA VAL A 246 6.28 -12.12 -24.78
C VAL A 246 5.03 -12.39 -23.95
N GLY A 247 4.00 -13.01 -24.53
CA GLY A 247 2.69 -13.21 -23.93
C GLY A 247 1.78 -11.99 -24.05
N TRP A 248 0.58 -12.13 -23.49
CA TRP A 248 -0.39 -11.05 -23.36
C TRP A 248 -0.04 -10.19 -22.14
N LEU A 249 0.70 -9.10 -22.37
CA LEU A 249 1.13 -8.18 -21.33
C LEU A 249 0.82 -6.72 -21.70
N PRO A 250 0.48 -5.86 -20.72
CA PRO A 250 0.40 -4.41 -20.92
C PRO A 250 1.72 -3.83 -21.44
N GLY A 251 1.62 -2.81 -22.32
CA GLY A 251 2.76 -2.12 -22.92
C GLY A 251 3.38 -2.81 -24.14
N VAL A 252 2.86 -3.98 -24.55
CA VAL A 252 3.34 -4.70 -25.73
C VAL A 252 2.80 -4.08 -27.01
N THR A 253 3.69 -3.80 -27.97
CA THR A 253 3.30 -3.43 -29.34
C THR A 253 3.20 -4.68 -30.22
N VAL A 254 2.00 -4.94 -30.71
CA VAL A 254 1.67 -5.95 -31.70
C VAL A 254 1.76 -5.34 -33.10
N GLN A 255 2.60 -5.90 -33.96
CA GLN A 255 2.75 -5.45 -35.33
C GLN A 255 1.96 -6.35 -36.29
N PHE A 256 1.20 -5.73 -37.19
CA PHE A 256 0.57 -6.38 -38.32
C PHE A 256 1.28 -5.95 -39.59
N ASN A 257 2.06 -6.86 -40.16
CA ASN A 257 2.87 -6.58 -41.35
C ASN A 257 3.05 -7.87 -42.16
N PRO A 258 2.78 -7.86 -43.47
CA PRO A 258 2.79 -9.10 -44.26
C PRO A 258 4.18 -9.74 -44.36
N THR A 259 5.25 -8.97 -44.12
CA THR A 259 6.65 -9.44 -44.20
C THR A 259 7.20 -9.84 -42.83
N THR A 260 6.95 -9.04 -41.80
CA THR A 260 7.56 -9.25 -40.47
C THR A 260 6.65 -9.99 -39.48
N ALA A 261 5.34 -10.01 -39.72
CA ALA A 261 4.35 -10.63 -38.84
C ALA A 261 3.15 -11.19 -39.65
N PRO A 262 3.37 -12.24 -40.49
CA PRO A 262 2.37 -12.72 -41.43
C PRO A 262 1.16 -13.40 -40.76
N ASP A 263 1.33 -13.94 -39.55
CA ASP A 263 0.26 -14.61 -38.80
C ASP A 263 -0.67 -13.62 -38.08
N GLN A 264 -0.26 -12.35 -37.98
CA GLN A 264 -1.03 -11.23 -37.42
C GLN A 264 -1.85 -10.57 -38.54
N VAL A 265 -3.17 -10.73 -38.50
CA VAL A 265 -4.05 -10.28 -39.59
C VAL A 265 -5.03 -9.22 -39.10
N MET A 266 -5.06 -8.07 -39.75
CA MET A 266 -6.13 -7.09 -39.63
C MET A 266 -6.76 -6.85 -41.00
N SER A 267 -8.08 -6.81 -41.06
CA SER A 267 -8.85 -6.54 -42.27
C SER A 267 -9.96 -5.53 -42.02
N TYR A 268 -10.29 -4.80 -43.09
CA TYR A 268 -11.34 -3.80 -43.13
C TYR A 268 -12.12 -3.91 -44.44
N ILE A 269 -13.45 -3.91 -44.37
CA ILE A 269 -14.33 -3.88 -45.53
C ILE A 269 -15.10 -2.56 -45.51
N SER A 270 -14.94 -1.76 -46.57
CA SER A 270 -15.63 -0.46 -46.70
C SER A 270 -17.13 -0.62 -47.01
N ALA A 271 -17.87 0.50 -46.96
CA ALA A 271 -19.29 0.52 -47.30
C ALA A 271 -19.55 0.12 -48.77
N ASP A 272 -18.58 0.38 -49.64
CA ASP A 272 -18.55 -0.04 -51.05
C ASP A 272 -18.10 -1.50 -51.25
N ALA A 273 -17.99 -2.27 -50.16
CA ALA A 273 -17.53 -3.66 -50.13
C ALA A 273 -16.11 -3.88 -50.66
N ILE A 274 -15.24 -2.87 -50.56
CA ILE A 274 -13.82 -3.00 -50.90
C ILE A 274 -13.08 -3.53 -49.68
N ALA A 275 -12.36 -4.63 -49.86
CA ALA A 275 -11.56 -5.25 -48.80
C ALA A 275 -10.14 -4.68 -48.77
N TYR A 276 -9.68 -4.32 -47.58
CA TYR A 276 -8.33 -3.91 -47.24
C TYR A 276 -7.81 -4.83 -46.15
N GLY A 277 -6.51 -5.11 -46.14
CA GLY A 277 -5.94 -5.95 -45.09
C GLY A 277 -4.43 -5.86 -44.99
N THR A 278 -3.90 -6.42 -43.91
CA THR A 278 -2.46 -6.47 -43.63
C THR A 278 -1.74 -7.58 -44.38
N VAL A 279 -2.48 -8.43 -45.09
CA VAL A 279 -1.91 -9.49 -45.96
C VAL A 279 -1.45 -8.96 -47.32
N ASN A 280 -1.72 -7.68 -47.64
CA ASN A 280 -1.49 -7.10 -48.96
C ASN A 280 -0.39 -6.04 -48.94
N GLY A 281 0.42 -6.01 -50.01
CA GLY A 281 1.33 -4.91 -50.34
C GLY A 281 2.24 -4.49 -49.17
N ASN A 282 2.27 -3.18 -48.92
CA ASN A 282 3.04 -2.55 -47.83
C ASN A 282 2.16 -2.15 -46.64
N ALA A 283 1.08 -2.90 -46.38
CA ALA A 283 0.24 -2.67 -45.21
C ALA A 283 1.05 -2.79 -43.91
N ASN A 284 0.78 -1.91 -42.97
CA ASN A 284 1.47 -1.86 -41.69
C ASN A 284 0.54 -1.24 -40.64
N ILE A 285 0.21 -2.01 -39.61
CA ILE A 285 -0.50 -1.50 -38.43
C ILE A 285 0.35 -1.82 -37.20
N ASN A 286 0.46 -0.86 -36.30
CA ASN A 286 0.95 -1.08 -34.95
C ASN A 286 -0.24 -0.99 -33.99
N MET A 287 -0.31 -1.92 -33.05
CA MET A 287 -1.28 -1.95 -31.96
C MET A 287 -0.55 -1.98 -30.63
N ASP A 288 -0.83 -1.03 -29.76
CA ASP A 288 -0.23 -0.94 -28.44
C ASP A 288 -1.24 -1.40 -27.40
N ILE A 289 -0.95 -2.52 -26.73
CA ILE A 289 -1.77 -3.06 -25.65
C ILE A 289 -1.60 -2.15 -24.42
N LEU A 290 -2.69 -1.56 -23.96
CA LEU A 290 -2.71 -0.66 -22.79
C LEU A 290 -2.97 -1.45 -21.50
N ALA A 291 -3.90 -2.39 -21.55
CA ALA A 291 -4.25 -3.30 -20.46
C ALA A 291 -4.73 -4.62 -21.06
N VAL A 292 -4.43 -5.73 -20.39
CA VAL A 292 -4.91 -7.05 -20.82
C VAL A 292 -4.94 -7.99 -19.62
N ASP A 293 -6.07 -8.66 -19.46
CA ASP A 293 -6.19 -9.87 -18.67
C ASP A 293 -6.73 -10.97 -19.61
N ALA A 294 -5.82 -11.81 -20.12
CA ALA A 294 -6.11 -12.76 -21.19
C ALA A 294 -6.74 -14.06 -20.69
N VAL A 295 -7.84 -13.94 -19.93
CA VAL A 295 -8.63 -15.06 -19.41
C VAL A 295 -10.13 -14.82 -19.67
N ALA A 296 -10.95 -15.86 -19.51
CA ALA A 296 -12.41 -15.69 -19.56
C ALA A 296 -12.88 -14.81 -18.40
N GLY A 297 -13.65 -13.77 -18.71
CA GLY A 297 -14.04 -12.72 -17.77
C GLY A 297 -13.05 -11.55 -17.67
N GLY A 298 -11.86 -11.66 -18.27
CA GLY A 298 -10.88 -10.57 -18.31
C GLY A 298 -11.20 -9.54 -19.38
N ILE A 299 -10.26 -8.63 -19.64
CA ILE A 299 -10.41 -7.56 -20.64
C ILE A 299 -9.21 -7.46 -21.57
N ILE A 300 -9.39 -6.76 -22.69
CA ILE A 300 -8.29 -6.26 -23.50
C ILE A 300 -8.55 -4.83 -23.95
N VAL A 301 -7.54 -3.98 -23.77
CA VAL A 301 -7.56 -2.57 -24.17
C VAL A 301 -6.34 -2.26 -25.02
N ALA A 302 -6.55 -1.68 -26.19
CA ALA A 302 -5.44 -1.29 -27.05
C ALA A 302 -5.75 -0.07 -27.93
N ASN A 303 -4.69 0.66 -28.27
CA ASN A 303 -4.69 1.62 -29.36
C ASN A 303 -4.10 1.00 -30.62
N PHE A 304 -4.53 1.43 -31.80
CA PHE A 304 -3.92 0.98 -33.06
C PHE A 304 -3.96 2.04 -34.16
N SER A 305 -2.95 2.03 -35.03
CA SER A 305 -2.88 2.94 -36.19
C SER A 305 -1.94 2.44 -37.28
N GLY A 306 -2.09 2.99 -38.48
CA GLY A 306 -1.23 2.70 -39.63
C GLY A 306 -2.00 2.70 -40.95
N ASN A 307 -1.77 1.70 -41.81
CA ASN A 307 -2.41 1.56 -43.11
C ASN A 307 -2.79 0.12 -43.46
N LEU A 308 -3.93 -0.02 -44.13
CA LEU A 308 -4.39 -1.27 -44.75
C LEU A 308 -4.37 -1.11 -46.27
N VAL A 309 -4.14 -2.20 -46.99
CA VAL A 309 -3.98 -2.18 -48.46
C VAL A 309 -4.97 -3.17 -49.10
N SER A 310 -5.60 -2.77 -50.20
CA SER A 310 -6.48 -3.64 -50.99
C SER A 310 -5.69 -4.51 -51.97
N THR A 311 -6.37 -5.44 -52.64
CA THR A 311 -5.77 -6.25 -53.70
C THR A 311 -5.37 -5.44 -54.93
N ASP A 312 -5.96 -4.26 -55.12
CA ASP A 312 -5.66 -3.32 -56.21
C ASP A 312 -4.62 -2.26 -55.79
N GLU A 313 -3.84 -2.56 -54.73
CA GLU A 313 -2.78 -1.71 -54.18
C GLU A 313 -3.25 -0.32 -53.72
N GLN A 314 -4.55 -0.16 -53.44
CA GLN A 314 -5.09 1.05 -52.83
C GLN A 314 -4.91 0.99 -51.32
N ALA A 315 -4.35 2.04 -50.73
CA ALA A 315 -4.15 2.14 -49.29
C ALA A 315 -5.22 3.00 -48.63
N VAL A 316 -5.64 2.60 -47.43
CA VAL A 316 -6.42 3.44 -46.51
C VAL A 316 -5.64 3.64 -45.23
N SER A 317 -5.70 4.86 -44.69
CA SER A 317 -5.06 5.16 -43.40
C SER A 317 -6.04 4.90 -42.26
N VAL A 318 -5.58 4.12 -41.28
CA VAL A 318 -6.26 3.85 -40.01
C VAL A 318 -5.65 4.76 -38.95
N GLN A 319 -6.46 5.57 -38.31
CA GLN A 319 -6.01 6.56 -37.30
C GLN A 319 -6.88 6.49 -36.05
N ASN A 320 -6.29 6.79 -34.89
CA ASN A 320 -6.99 6.82 -33.60
C ASN A 320 -7.84 5.55 -33.37
N GLY A 321 -7.31 4.39 -33.74
CA GLY A 321 -7.95 3.13 -33.42
C GLY A 321 -7.87 2.90 -31.92
N PHE A 322 -8.99 2.54 -31.30
CA PHE A 322 -9.09 2.20 -29.89
C PHE A 322 -10.14 1.11 -29.72
N PHE A 323 -9.84 0.14 -28.88
CA PHE A 323 -10.86 -0.75 -28.33
C PHE A 323 -10.64 -1.06 -26.85
N LEU A 324 -11.74 -1.30 -26.17
CA LEU A 324 -11.84 -1.95 -24.88
C LEU A 324 -12.88 -3.06 -25.08
N LEU A 325 -12.53 -4.30 -24.80
CA LEU A 325 -13.44 -5.44 -24.96
C LEU A 325 -13.32 -6.40 -23.78
N ASN A 326 -14.46 -6.83 -23.26
CA ASN A 326 -14.54 -7.90 -22.26
C ASN A 326 -14.40 -9.26 -22.95
N ILE A 327 -13.50 -10.10 -22.43
CA ILE A 327 -13.26 -11.45 -22.92
C ILE A 327 -14.32 -12.38 -22.30
N PRO A 328 -15.18 -13.00 -23.12
CA PRO A 328 -16.26 -13.85 -22.62
C PRO A 328 -15.79 -15.17 -22.00
#